data_AF-L9VX55-F1
#
_entry.id   AF-L9VX55-F1
#
_cell.length_a   1.000
_cell.length_b   1.000
_cell.length_c   1.000
_cell.angle_alpha   90.00
_cell.angle_beta   90.00
_cell.angle_gamma   90.00
#
_symmetry.space_group_name_H-M   'P 1'
#
loop_
_entity.id
_entity.type
_entity.pdbx_description
1 polymer ?
#
loop_
_entity_poly.entity_id
_entity_poly.type
_entity_poly.pdbx_seq_one_letter_code
_entity_poly.pdbx_strand_id
1 'polypeptide(L)'
;MEREQLRAESTLVVTVKSSSEFHDDVTDGIKGLERGDAVDSPPTLSFTSYDDLMETLTPRVLNLIEAIRREEPSSINETARVVDRDVKNVHEELSRLAQLGIIFFEEDDQSKRPVVWFNELVISLSFNPATDDTVAAAP
;
A
#
# COMPACT_ATOMS: atom_id res chain seq x y z
N MET A 1 9.08 -11.37 -25.44
CA MET A 1 9.70 -10.21 -24.76
C MET A 1 8.67 -9.18 -24.30
N GLU A 2 7.37 -9.52 -24.17
CA GLU A 2 6.31 -8.57 -23.75
C GLU A 2 5.78 -8.81 -22.33
N ARG A 3 6.28 -9.83 -21.61
CA ARG A 3 5.75 -10.22 -20.28
C ARG A 3 6.55 -9.66 -19.10
N GLU A 4 7.78 -9.23 -19.33
CA GLU A 4 8.64 -8.63 -18.31
C GLU A 4 8.39 -7.13 -18.15
N GLN A 5 7.90 -6.46 -19.20
CA GLN A 5 7.70 -5.01 -19.19
C GLN A 5 6.48 -4.59 -18.34
N LEU A 6 5.41 -5.39 -18.32
CA LEU A 6 4.22 -5.13 -17.50
C LEU A 6 4.43 -5.32 -15.98
N ARG A 7 5.52 -5.97 -15.56
CA ARG A 7 5.86 -6.13 -14.13
C ARG A 7 6.72 -4.99 -13.56
N ALA A 8 7.28 -4.14 -14.43
CA ALA A 8 8.25 -3.13 -14.04
C ALA A 8 7.63 -1.75 -13.77
N GLU A 9 6.31 -1.57 -13.94
CA GLU A 9 5.60 -0.30 -13.70
C GLU A 9 4.32 -0.54 -12.90
N SER A 10 4.35 -1.49 -11.97
CA SER A 10 3.21 -1.74 -11.09
C SER A 10 2.98 -0.52 -10.21
N THR A 11 1.78 0.04 -10.29
CA THR A 11 1.32 1.17 -9.47
C THR A 11 0.42 0.61 -8.37
N LEU A 12 0.65 1.03 -7.13
CA LEU A 12 -0.25 0.76 -6.02
C LEU A 12 -1.11 2.00 -5.78
N VAL A 13 -2.43 1.85 -5.91
CA VAL A 13 -3.37 2.91 -5.58
C VAL A 13 -3.82 2.74 -4.13
N VAL A 14 -3.72 3.81 -3.35
CA VAL A 14 -4.20 3.86 -1.97
C VAL A 14 -5.36 4.83 -1.89
N THR A 15 -6.47 4.42 -1.28
CA THR A 15 -7.67 5.25 -1.13
C THR A 15 -8.25 5.17 0.27
N VAL A 16 -9.11 6.13 0.64
CA VAL A 16 -9.93 6.08 1.86
C VAL A 16 -11.38 5.92 1.43
N LYS A 17 -12.04 4.83 1.85
CA LYS A 17 -13.49 4.64 1.67
C LYS A 17 -14.18 4.97 2.98
N SER A 18 -15.04 5.99 2.99
CA SER A 18 -15.82 6.34 4.18
C SER A 18 -16.88 5.26 4.47
N SER A 19 -17.12 5.03 5.75
CA SER A 19 -17.98 3.96 6.31
C SER A 19 -19.44 3.92 5.81
N SER A 20 -19.89 4.89 5.00
CA SER A 20 -21.23 4.90 4.40
C SER A 20 -21.35 4.08 3.09
N GLU A 21 -20.24 3.61 2.52
CA GLU A 21 -20.22 2.77 1.31
C GLU A 21 -19.72 1.33 1.60
N PHE A 22 -19.98 0.83 2.82
CA PHE A 22 -19.66 -0.54 3.27
C PHE A 22 -20.52 -1.65 2.64
N HIS A 23 -21.03 -1.47 1.43
CA HIS A 23 -21.59 -2.57 0.64
C HIS A 23 -20.73 -2.74 -0.62
N ASP A 24 -20.13 -3.92 -0.71
CA ASP A 24 -19.16 -4.35 -1.73
C ASP A 24 -17.80 -3.65 -1.65
N ASP A 25 -16.85 -4.30 -0.99
CA ASP A 25 -15.41 -4.36 -1.31
C ASP A 25 -14.56 -4.38 -0.02
N VAL A 26 -14.89 -5.31 0.89
CA VAL A 26 -13.99 -5.71 1.97
C VAL A 26 -13.59 -7.14 1.66
N THR A 27 -12.33 -7.31 1.28
CA THR A 27 -11.64 -8.57 0.96
C THR A 27 -11.69 -9.04 -0.50
N ASP A 28 -11.18 -8.23 -1.45
CA ASP A 28 -10.37 -8.82 -2.53
C ASP A 28 -8.89 -8.56 -2.25
N GLY A 29 -8.45 -9.09 -1.11
CA GLY A 29 -7.04 -9.28 -0.85
C GLY A 29 -6.52 -10.37 -1.79
N ILE A 30 -5.83 -9.97 -2.85
CA ILE A 30 -4.84 -10.81 -3.55
C ILE A 30 -5.41 -12.16 -4.03
N LYS A 31 -6.62 -12.17 -4.63
CA LYS A 31 -7.18 -13.37 -5.30
C LYS A 31 -7.58 -13.11 -6.75
N GLY A 32 -6.84 -12.27 -7.46
CA GLY A 32 -7.02 -12.04 -8.90
C GLY A 32 -6.06 -12.79 -9.84
N LEU A 33 -5.05 -13.51 -9.34
CA LEU A 33 -4.00 -14.09 -10.20
C LEU A 33 -4.23 -15.54 -10.66
N GLU A 34 -5.34 -16.18 -10.28
CA GLU A 34 -5.62 -17.59 -10.63
C GLU A 34 -6.75 -17.79 -11.66
N ARG A 35 -7.31 -16.73 -12.24
CA ARG A 35 -8.37 -16.90 -13.24
C ARG A 35 -8.30 -15.86 -14.35
N GLY A 36 -7.34 -16.06 -15.25
CA GLY A 36 -7.48 -15.88 -16.71
C GLY A 36 -8.26 -14.68 -17.28
N ASP A 37 -8.48 -13.62 -16.51
CA ASP A 37 -9.16 -12.40 -16.87
C ASP A 37 -8.22 -11.27 -16.50
N ALA A 38 -7.74 -10.57 -17.51
CA ALA A 38 -6.86 -9.44 -17.33
C ALA A 38 -7.65 -8.33 -16.62
N VAL A 39 -7.62 -8.33 -15.29
CA VAL A 39 -7.97 -7.13 -14.53
C VAL A 39 -6.89 -6.10 -14.82
N ASP A 40 -7.17 -5.25 -15.81
CA ASP A 40 -6.39 -4.07 -16.24
C ASP A 40 -6.36 -2.97 -15.16
N SER A 41 -6.85 -3.27 -13.96
CA SER A 41 -6.93 -2.33 -12.84
C SER A 41 -5.70 -2.49 -11.93
N PRO A 42 -5.04 -1.38 -11.55
CA PRO A 42 -3.94 -1.44 -10.61
C PRO A 42 -4.43 -1.96 -9.25
N PRO A 43 -3.61 -2.76 -8.54
CA PRO A 43 -3.91 -3.17 -7.17
C PRO A 43 -4.24 -1.95 -6.31
N THR A 44 -5.35 -2.03 -5.57
CA THR A 44 -5.90 -0.93 -4.76
C THR A 44 -5.98 -1.33 -3.28
N LEU A 45 -5.43 -0.51 -2.40
CA LEU A 45 -5.51 -0.65 -0.94
C LEU A 45 -6.45 0.43 -0.38
N SER A 46 -7.49 0.02 0.34
CA SER A 46 -8.46 0.93 0.96
C SER A 46 -8.24 1.03 2.46
N PHE A 47 -8.11 2.25 2.99
CA PHE A 47 -8.09 2.56 4.42
C PHE A 47 -9.48 2.88 4.93
N THR A 48 -9.71 2.60 6.21
CA THR A 48 -11.02 2.79 6.86
C THR A 48 -11.30 4.25 7.19
N SER A 49 -10.26 5.09 7.29
CA SER A 49 -10.34 6.51 7.63
C SER A 49 -9.08 7.25 7.18
N TYR A 50 -9.17 8.58 7.10
CA TYR A 50 -8.02 9.45 6.81
C TYR A 50 -6.96 9.35 7.90
N ASP A 51 -7.36 9.27 9.17
CA ASP A 51 -6.45 9.04 10.29
C ASP A 51 -5.68 7.72 10.14
N ASP A 52 -6.37 6.62 9.84
CA ASP A 52 -5.77 5.30 9.62
C ASP A 52 -4.74 5.30 8.47
N LEU A 53 -5.05 6.01 7.37
CA LEU A 53 -4.11 6.25 6.29
C LEU A 53 -2.89 7.06 6.75
N MET A 54 -3.10 8.18 7.44
CA MET A 54 -2.02 9.08 7.87
C MET A 54 -1.13 8.48 8.95
N GLU A 55 -1.69 7.64 9.83
CA GLU A 55 -0.96 6.88 10.85
C GLU A 55 -0.17 5.73 10.25
N THR A 56 -0.61 5.20 9.11
CA THR A 56 0.06 4.09 8.42
C THR A 56 1.11 4.57 7.42
N LEU A 57 0.74 5.47 6.50
CA LEU A 57 1.59 6.05 5.47
C LEU A 57 2.18 7.38 5.94
N THR A 58 2.77 7.37 7.13
CA THR A 58 3.48 8.55 7.65
C THR A 58 4.64 8.94 6.72
N PRO A 59 5.11 10.20 6.75
CA PRO A 59 6.29 10.61 5.99
C PRO A 59 7.50 9.70 6.23
N ARG A 60 7.64 9.19 7.46
CA ARG A 60 8.72 8.29 7.85
C ARG A 60 8.62 6.92 7.18
N VAL A 61 7.40 6.43 7.01
CA VAL A 61 7.11 5.16 6.32
C VAL A 61 7.28 5.33 4.80
N LEU A 62 6.87 6.46 4.22
CA LEU A 62 7.09 6.75 2.81
C LEU A 62 8.60 6.81 2.48
N ASN A 63 9.41 7.45 3.32
CA ASN A 63 10.87 7.44 3.19
C ASN A 63 11.45 6.01 3.30
N LEU A 64 10.88 5.16 4.16
CA LEU A 64 11.30 3.77 4.28
C LEU A 64 11.01 2.97 3.00
N ILE A 65 9.82 3.14 2.42
CA ILE A 65 9.42 2.50 1.14
C ILE A 65 10.35 2.97 0.02
N GLU A 66 10.61 4.28 -0.08
CA GLU A 66 11.53 4.86 -1.06
C GLU A 66 12.96 4.30 -0.91
N ALA A 67 13.47 4.23 0.32
CA ALA A 67 14.80 3.70 0.59
C ALA A 67 14.94 2.22 0.21
N ILE A 68 13.92 1.40 0.50
CA ILE A 68 13.91 -0.01 0.10
C ILE A 68 13.90 -0.14 -1.42
N ARG A 69 13.14 0.71 -2.12
CA ARG A 69 13.11 0.72 -3.59
C ARG A 69 14.43 1.15 -4.20
N ARG A 70 15.07 2.17 -3.64
CA ARG A 70 16.29 2.77 -4.20
C ARG A 70 17.53 1.93 -3.92
N GLU A 71 17.64 1.39 -2.72
CA GLU A 71 18.86 0.72 -2.24
C GLU A 71 18.72 -0.80 -2.19
N GLU A 72 17.50 -1.33 -2.41
CA GLU A 72 17.18 -2.76 -2.51
C GLU A 72 17.85 -3.62 -1.42
N PRO A 73 17.76 -3.21 -0.13
CA PRO A 73 18.51 -3.81 0.95
C PRO A 73 18.22 -5.32 1.04
N SER A 74 19.25 -6.09 1.36
CA SER A 74 19.22 -7.55 1.43
C SER A 74 18.56 -8.06 2.71
N SER A 75 18.34 -7.18 3.70
CA SER A 75 17.75 -7.56 4.99
C SER A 75 17.10 -6.39 5.73
N ILE A 76 16.27 -6.69 6.74
CA ILE A 76 15.72 -5.70 7.68
C ILE A 76 16.83 -4.90 8.38
N ASN A 77 17.93 -5.56 8.76
CA ASN A 77 19.07 -4.90 9.42
C ASN A 77 19.76 -3.90 8.49
N GLU A 78 19.95 -4.27 7.23
CA GLU A 78 20.53 -3.37 6.23
C GLU A 78 19.59 -2.20 5.93
N THR A 79 18.29 -2.48 5.81
CA THR A 79 17.26 -1.43 5.65
C THR A 79 17.37 -0.41 6.77
N ALA A 80 17.47 -0.86 8.02
CA ALA A 80 17.59 0.01 9.18
C ALA A 80 18.86 0.88 9.17
N ARG A 81 19.98 0.36 8.66
CA ARG A 81 21.22 1.12 8.48
C ARG A 81 21.08 2.18 7.38
N VAL A 82 20.44 1.84 6.27
CA VAL A 82 20.20 2.75 5.15
C VAL A 82 19.41 3.98 5.59
N VAL A 83 18.36 3.76 6.39
CA VAL A 83 17.51 4.87 6.87
C VAL A 83 18.01 5.50 8.17
N ASP A 84 19.14 5.06 8.71
CA ASP A 84 19.71 5.48 10.01
C ASP A 84 18.69 5.39 11.17
N ARG A 85 18.08 4.22 11.37
CA ARG A 85 17.05 3.99 12.40
C ARG A 85 17.26 2.70 13.18
N ASP A 86 16.63 2.61 14.35
CA ASP A 86 16.60 1.39 15.14
C ASP A 86 15.92 0.23 14.39
N VAL A 87 16.60 -0.91 14.36
CA VAL A 87 16.12 -2.16 13.73
C VAL A 87 14.75 -2.57 14.23
N LYS A 88 14.45 -2.41 15.53
CA LYS A 88 13.15 -2.79 16.10
C LYS A 88 12.00 -2.00 15.47
N ASN A 89 12.16 -0.67 15.41
CA ASN A 89 11.16 0.21 14.81
C ASN A 89 10.94 -0.14 13.34
N VAL A 90 12.04 -0.33 12.59
CA VAL A 90 11.99 -0.70 11.18
C VAL A 90 11.33 -2.06 10.98
N HIS A 91 11.65 -3.05 11.81
CA HIS A 91 11.02 -4.36 11.76
C HIS A 91 9.50 -4.27 11.98
N GLU A 92 9.04 -3.49 12.96
CA GLU A 92 7.61 -3.29 13.24
C GLU A 92 6.90 -2.60 12.07
N GLU A 93 7.50 -1.57 11.49
CA GLU A 93 6.97 -0.88 10.31
C GLU A 93 6.91 -1.81 9.08
N LEU A 94 7.99 -2.52 8.77
CA LEU A 94 8.04 -3.47 7.66
C LEU A 94 7.01 -4.60 7.86
N SER A 95 6.85 -5.09 9.08
CA SER A 95 5.84 -6.12 9.40
C SER A 95 4.42 -5.59 9.19
N ARG A 96 4.15 -4.32 9.52
CA ARG A 96 2.86 -3.68 9.26
C ARG A 96 2.64 -3.50 7.75
N LEU A 97 3.63 -3.00 7.02
CA LEU A 97 3.57 -2.86 5.57
C LEU A 97 3.35 -4.20 4.86
N ALA A 98 3.96 -5.28 5.35
CA ALA A 98 3.78 -6.62 4.81
C ALA A 98 2.36 -7.16 5.06
N GLN A 99 1.78 -6.89 6.23
CA GLN A 99 0.38 -7.24 6.53
C GLN A 99 -0.61 -6.51 5.61
N LEU A 100 -0.29 -5.28 5.20
CA LEU A 100 -1.08 -4.49 4.26
C LEU A 100 -0.83 -4.88 2.80
N GLY A 101 0.10 -5.79 2.52
CA GLY A 101 0.50 -6.17 1.15
C GLY A 101 1.26 -5.08 0.39
N ILE A 102 1.75 -4.05 1.06
CA ILE A 102 2.55 -2.97 0.46
C ILE A 102 3.96 -3.50 0.14
N ILE A 103 4.49 -4.37 1.00
CA ILE A 103 5.76 -5.06 0.75
C ILE A 103 5.59 -6.56 0.93
N PHE A 104 6.55 -7.32 0.43
CA PHE A 104 6.70 -8.73 0.76
C PHE A 104 8.09 -8.97 1.33
N PHE A 105 8.23 -10.05 2.10
CA PHE A 105 9.54 -10.54 2.49
C PHE A 105 9.91 -11.71 1.60
N GLU A 106 11.03 -11.60 0.91
CA GLU A 106 11.67 -12.77 0.30
C GLU A 106 12.56 -13.44 1.34
N GLU A 107 12.43 -14.75 1.45
CA GLU A 107 13.31 -15.58 2.29
C GLU A 107 14.55 -15.92 1.48
N ASP A 108 15.64 -15.20 1.75
CA ASP A 108 16.95 -15.50 1.17
C ASP A 108 17.81 -16.14 2.26
N ASP A 109 17.83 -17.49 2.29
CA ASP A 109 18.55 -18.49 3.11
C ASP A 109 18.76 -18.23 4.63
N GLN A 110 19.03 -16.99 5.07
CA GLN A 110 19.23 -16.57 6.46
C GLN A 110 18.66 -15.17 6.80
N SER A 111 18.03 -14.47 5.85
CA SER A 111 17.52 -13.10 6.09
C SER A 111 16.20 -12.83 5.40
N LYS A 112 15.34 -12.07 6.09
CA LYS A 112 14.10 -11.54 5.50
C LYS A 112 14.45 -10.29 4.72
N ARG A 113 14.41 -10.39 3.40
CA ARG A 113 14.63 -9.27 2.49
C ARG A 113 13.31 -8.55 2.23
N PRO A 114 13.15 -7.27 2.62
CA PRO A 114 11.95 -6.52 2.26
C PRO A 114 11.99 -6.13 0.78
N VAL A 115 10.90 -6.40 0.06
CA VAL A 115 10.75 -6.08 -1.36
C VAL A 115 9.45 -5.28 -1.56
N VAL A 116 9.60 -4.10 -2.14
CA VAL A 116 8.48 -3.29 -2.63
C VAL A 116 8.23 -3.67 -4.08
N TRP A 117 7.01 -4.09 -4.40
CA TRP A 117 6.66 -4.60 -5.74
C TRP A 117 6.15 -3.52 -6.71
N PHE A 118 5.80 -2.31 -6.23
CA PHE A 118 5.29 -1.19 -7.03
C PHE A 118 6.28 -0.03 -7.14
N ASN A 119 6.39 0.62 -8.29
CA ASN A 119 7.30 1.76 -8.50
C ASN A 119 6.63 3.11 -8.22
N GLU A 120 5.30 3.14 -8.30
CA GLU A 120 4.51 4.32 -8.05
C GLU A 120 3.46 4.02 -6.99
N LEU A 121 3.34 4.91 -6.00
CA LEU A 121 2.29 4.88 -4.99
C LEU A 121 1.42 6.12 -5.21
N VAL A 122 0.16 5.90 -5.60
CA VAL A 122 -0.80 6.96 -5.84
C VAL A 122 -1.78 6.99 -4.68
N ILE A 123 -1.80 8.09 -3.92
CA ILE A 123 -2.82 8.31 -2.89
C ILE A 123 -3.98 9.09 -3.51
N SER A 124 -5.13 8.43 -3.68
CA SER A 124 -6.35 9.05 -4.19
C SER A 124 -7.28 9.34 -3.03
N LEU A 125 -7.54 10.63 -2.77
CA LEU A 125 -8.47 11.08 -1.74
C LEU A 125 -9.73 11.63 -2.41
N SER A 126 -10.83 10.89 -2.27
CA SER A 126 -12.12 11.29 -2.80
C SER A 126 -12.88 12.09 -1.75
N PHE A 127 -13.03 13.38 -1.98
CA PHE A 127 -13.91 14.23 -1.21
C PHE A 127 -15.26 14.22 -1.91
N ASN A 128 -16.13 13.27 -1.56
CA ASN A 128 -17.53 13.42 -1.94
C ASN A 128 -18.03 14.63 -1.14
N PRO A 129 -18.48 15.74 -1.75
CA PRO A 129 -19.36 16.62 -1.02
C PRO A 129 -20.51 15.72 -0.61
N ALA A 130 -20.68 15.49 0.68
CA ALA A 130 -21.93 14.95 1.15
C ALA A 130 -23.01 15.74 0.43
N THR A 131 -23.81 15.08 -0.40
CA THR A 131 -25.13 15.61 -0.71
C THR A 131 -25.80 15.57 0.66
N ASP A 132 -25.62 16.66 1.40
CA ASP A 132 -26.43 16.99 2.56
C ASP A 132 -27.86 16.87 2.04
N ASP A 133 -28.50 15.80 2.48
CA ASP A 133 -29.82 15.43 2.04
C ASP A 133 -30.75 16.57 2.46
N THR A 134 -31.07 17.41 1.48
CA THR A 134 -32.32 18.16 1.41
C THR A 134 -32.58 19.11 2.59
N VAL A 135 -31.93 20.28 2.56
CA VAL A 135 -32.57 21.52 3.05
C VAL A 135 -33.66 21.93 2.05
N ALA A 136 -34.76 21.18 2.01
CA ALA A 136 -35.98 21.57 1.31
C ALA A 136 -37.21 21.24 2.15
N ALA A 137 -37.44 22.07 3.17
CA ALA A 137 -38.77 22.30 3.71
C ALA A 137 -38.86 23.74 4.24
N ALA A 138 -39.07 24.66 3.30
CA ALA A 138 -39.80 25.90 3.49
C ALA A 138 -40.72 26.05 2.25
N PRO A 139 -41.92 26.62 2.33
CA PRO A 139 -42.35 27.67 3.27
C PRO A 139 -43.46 27.29 4.26
#